data_AF-X0D514-F1
#
_entry.id   AF-X0D514-F1
#
_cell.length_a   1.000
_cell.length_b   1.000
_cell.length_c   1.000
_cell.angle_alpha   90.00
_cell.angle_beta   90.00
_cell.angle_gamma   90.00
#
_symmetry.space_group_name_H-M   'P 1'
#
loop_
_entity.id
_entity.type
_entity.pdbx_description
1 polymer ?
#
loop_
_entity_poly.entity_id
_entity_poly.type
_entity_poly.pdbx_seq_one_letter_code
_entity_poly.pdbx_strand_id
1 'polypeptide(L)'
;MYGDLGNKLVQHAKRTQNLTHLPPYQTEIVRAVAREVRDLDKDVAELLEPFQGSFDPSADQDVACTLLVNHLSMRRNKRCLLAYHRTRTDKLEELVWNGSDVVDLSGQQVRDPASASGAGGSDASKSSLSPQEEEYVRQYSDLLAAYKGQWTDIDLTGSLEPPRDLFIDVRVLKDAGEIQTEYG
;
A
#
# COMPACT_ATOMS: atom_id res chain seq x y z
N MET A 1 -11.58 -13.80 -18.26
CA MET A 1 -11.27 -15.06 -17.57
C MET A 1 -11.16 -14.78 -16.08
N TYR A 2 -11.38 -15.78 -15.21
CA TYR A 2 -11.20 -15.59 -13.77
C TYR A 2 -9.75 -15.19 -13.44
N GLY A 3 -9.58 -14.25 -12.51
CA GLY A 3 -8.26 -13.81 -12.03
C GLY A 3 -7.48 -12.85 -12.93
N ASP A 4 -8.04 -12.39 -14.05
CA ASP A 4 -7.39 -11.39 -14.92
C ASP A 4 -7.18 -10.05 -14.19
N LEU A 5 -8.14 -9.64 -13.38
CA LEU A 5 -8.06 -8.42 -12.56
C LEU A 5 -6.97 -8.55 -11.49
N GLY A 6 -6.85 -9.72 -10.86
CA GLY A 6 -5.78 -10.03 -9.91
C GLY A 6 -4.39 -9.93 -10.54
N ASN A 7 -4.22 -10.41 -11.79
CA ASN A 7 -2.95 -10.28 -12.51
C ASN A 7 -2.62 -8.81 -12.85
N LYS A 8 -3.60 -8.01 -13.26
CA LYS A 8 -3.40 -6.56 -13.49
C LYS A 8 -2.96 -5.84 -12.21
N LEU A 9 -3.56 -6.19 -11.07
CA LEU A 9 -3.20 -5.61 -9.77
C LEU A 9 -1.75 -5.95 -9.37
N VAL A 10 -1.32 -7.20 -9.58
CA VAL A 10 0.07 -7.62 -9.31
C VAL A 10 1.06 -6.94 -10.26
N GLN A 11 0.72 -6.77 -11.54
CA GLN A 11 1.55 -6.00 -12.47
C GLN A 11 1.71 -4.55 -12.03
N HIS A 12 0.64 -3.93 -11.52
CA HIS A 12 0.72 -2.60 -10.93
C HIS A 12 1.64 -2.59 -9.70
N ALA A 13 1.49 -3.55 -8.78
CA ALA A 13 2.38 -3.69 -7.62
C ALA A 13 3.86 -3.78 -8.02
N LYS A 14 4.18 -4.57 -9.06
CA LYS A 14 5.54 -4.69 -9.59
C LYS A 14 6.08 -3.36 -10.13
N ARG A 15 5.24 -2.55 -10.78
CA ARG A 15 5.65 -1.22 -11.24
C ARG A 15 5.92 -0.28 -10.06
N THR A 16 5.10 -0.37 -9.00
CA THR A 16 5.27 0.42 -7.77
C THR A 16 6.60 0.17 -7.07
N GLN A 17 7.13 -1.06 -7.09
CA GLN A 17 8.42 -1.37 -6.47
C GLN A 17 9.59 -0.54 -7.01
N ASN A 18 9.53 -0.17 -8.29
CA ASN A 18 10.58 0.59 -8.97
C ASN A 18 10.38 2.11 -8.87
N LEU A 19 9.25 2.57 -8.32
CA LEU A 19 8.95 3.99 -8.18
C LEU A 19 9.41 4.50 -6.82
N THR A 20 9.87 5.76 -6.79
CA THR A 20 10.24 6.47 -5.57
C THR A 20 9.03 7.03 -4.83
N HIS A 21 7.96 7.35 -5.56
CA HIS A 21 6.69 7.82 -5.00
C HIS A 21 5.62 6.73 -5.10
N LEU A 22 4.64 6.79 -4.20
CA LEU A 22 3.54 5.84 -4.20
C LEU A 22 2.44 6.29 -5.19
N PRO A 23 2.07 5.45 -6.18
CA PRO A 23 0.96 5.77 -7.08
C PRO A 23 -0.40 5.65 -6.35
N PRO A 24 -1.47 6.24 -6.93
CA PRO A 24 -2.81 6.15 -6.37
C PRO A 24 -3.26 4.73 -6.08
N TYR A 25 -3.93 4.56 -4.93
CA TYR A 25 -4.54 3.31 -4.54
C TYR A 25 -5.63 2.89 -5.54
N GLN A 26 -5.54 1.66 -6.05
CA GLN A 26 -6.47 1.13 -7.05
C GLN A 26 -7.77 0.59 -6.43
N THR A 27 -8.57 1.48 -5.83
CA THR A 27 -9.82 1.11 -5.13
C THR A 27 -10.76 0.27 -6.00
N GLU A 28 -10.94 0.65 -7.26
CA GLU A 28 -11.91 0.00 -8.15
C GLU A 28 -11.50 -1.43 -8.52
N ILE A 29 -10.21 -1.66 -8.77
CA ILE A 29 -9.71 -3.00 -9.10
C ILE A 29 -9.76 -3.89 -7.86
N VAL A 30 -9.37 -3.38 -6.69
CA VAL A 30 -9.46 -4.13 -5.42
C VAL A 30 -10.91 -4.50 -5.11
N ARG A 31 -11.86 -3.56 -5.24
CA ARG A 31 -13.29 -3.81 -5.06
C ARG A 31 -13.83 -4.83 -6.07
N ALA A 32 -13.38 -4.78 -7.32
CA ALA A 32 -13.80 -5.73 -8.35
C ALA A 32 -13.29 -7.14 -8.06
N VAL A 33 -12.01 -7.31 -7.68
CA VAL A 33 -11.46 -8.61 -7.28
C VAL A 33 -12.16 -9.15 -6.03
N ALA A 34 -12.46 -8.28 -5.06
CA ALA A 34 -13.19 -8.69 -3.85
C ALA A 34 -14.63 -9.12 -4.14
N ARG A 35 -15.31 -8.48 -5.10
CA ARG A 35 -16.63 -8.92 -5.58
C ARG A 35 -16.54 -10.27 -6.28
N GLU A 36 -15.58 -10.44 -7.19
CA GLU A 36 -15.33 -11.71 -7.88
C GLU A 36 -15.13 -12.88 -6.89
N VAL A 37 -14.38 -12.65 -5.79
CA VAL A 37 -14.22 -13.68 -4.75
C VAL A 37 -15.54 -14.01 -4.05
N ARG A 38 -16.39 -13.01 -3.75
CA ARG A 38 -17.70 -13.25 -3.12
C ARG A 38 -18.68 -13.93 -4.07
N ASP A 39 -18.64 -13.59 -5.35
CA ASP A 39 -19.48 -14.21 -6.38
C ASP A 39 -19.09 -15.69 -6.52
N LEU A 40 -17.79 -16.01 -6.59
CA LEU A 40 -17.29 -17.40 -6.61
C LEU A 40 -17.68 -18.18 -5.34
N ASP A 41 -17.65 -17.55 -4.17
CA ASP A 41 -18.06 -18.16 -2.91
C ASP A 41 -19.57 -18.45 -2.88
N LYS A 42 -20.39 -17.53 -3.42
CA LYS A 42 -21.83 -17.72 -3.60
C LYS A 42 -22.12 -18.89 -4.56
N ASP A 43 -21.42 -18.94 -5.69
CA ASP A 43 -21.56 -20.04 -6.66
C ASP A 43 -21.20 -21.39 -6.03
N VAL A 44 -20.14 -21.44 -5.20
CA VAL A 44 -19.76 -22.64 -4.45
C VAL A 44 -20.85 -23.05 -3.45
N ALA A 45 -21.45 -22.08 -2.74
CA ALA A 45 -22.53 -22.36 -1.80
C ALA A 45 -23.80 -22.91 -2.50
N GLU A 46 -24.18 -22.34 -3.65
CA GLU A 46 -25.31 -22.81 -4.47
C GLU A 46 -25.07 -24.21 -5.02
N LEU A 47 -23.85 -24.53 -5.46
CA LEU A 47 -23.48 -25.87 -5.93
C LEU A 47 -23.52 -26.93 -4.81
N LEU A 48 -23.28 -26.53 -3.56
CA LEU A 48 -23.28 -27.42 -2.40
C LEU A 48 -24.65 -27.56 -1.73
N GLU A 49 -25.58 -26.64 -1.97
CA GLU A 49 -26.93 -26.65 -1.39
C GLU A 49 -27.67 -27.99 -1.56
N PRO A 50 -27.67 -28.64 -2.75
CA PRO A 50 -28.37 -29.91 -2.95
C PRO A 50 -27.84 -31.07 -2.11
N PHE A 51 -26.56 -31.01 -1.71
CA PHE A 51 -25.89 -32.10 -1.01
C PHE A 51 -26.10 -32.08 0.51
N GLN A 52 -26.60 -30.95 1.06
CA GLN A 52 -26.91 -30.78 2.48
C GLN A 52 -25.81 -31.30 3.45
N GLY A 53 -24.54 -31.18 3.06
CA GLY A 53 -23.38 -31.63 3.84
C GLY A 53 -22.94 -33.09 3.62
N SER A 54 -23.64 -33.86 2.79
CA SER A 54 -23.32 -35.23 2.40
C SER A 54 -22.70 -35.34 1.00
N PHE A 55 -21.79 -34.42 0.67
CA PHE A 55 -21.11 -34.41 -0.63
C PHE A 55 -20.06 -35.52 -0.71
N ASP A 56 -20.20 -36.45 -1.66
CA ASP A 56 -19.19 -37.46 -1.98
C ASP A 56 -18.47 -37.08 -3.29
N PRO A 57 -17.19 -36.66 -3.23
CA PRO A 57 -16.43 -36.29 -4.42
C PRO A 57 -16.26 -37.41 -5.45
N SER A 58 -16.39 -38.67 -5.04
CA SER A 58 -16.22 -39.82 -5.93
C SER A 58 -17.48 -40.15 -6.73
N ALA A 59 -18.66 -39.80 -6.20
CA ALA A 59 -19.94 -39.96 -6.87
C ALA A 59 -20.19 -38.86 -7.91
N ASP A 60 -19.83 -37.61 -7.57
CA ASP A 60 -20.08 -36.43 -8.41
C ASP A 60 -18.78 -35.74 -8.83
N GLN A 61 -17.99 -36.44 -9.66
CA GLN A 61 -16.67 -35.97 -10.10
C GLN A 61 -16.71 -34.60 -10.81
N ASP A 62 -17.77 -34.33 -11.59
CA ASP A 62 -17.93 -33.07 -12.34
C ASP A 62 -18.10 -31.87 -11.39
N VAL A 63 -18.89 -32.04 -10.34
CA VAL A 63 -19.11 -31.02 -9.30
C VAL A 63 -17.83 -30.84 -8.49
N ALA A 64 -17.14 -31.94 -8.13
CA ALA A 64 -15.88 -31.89 -7.42
C ALA A 64 -14.81 -31.10 -8.18
N CYS A 65 -14.69 -31.30 -9.49
CA CYS A 65 -13.77 -30.53 -10.34
C CYS A 65 -14.14 -29.04 -10.36
N THR A 66 -15.42 -28.71 -10.47
CA THR A 66 -15.90 -27.32 -10.49
C THR A 66 -15.60 -26.61 -9.16
N LEU A 67 -15.90 -27.27 -8.03
CA LEU A 67 -15.58 -26.76 -6.70
C LEU A 67 -14.08 -26.51 -6.51
N LEU A 68 -13.24 -27.43 -6.99
CA LEU A 68 -11.79 -27.28 -6.93
C LEU A 68 -11.32 -26.06 -7.74
N VAL A 69 -11.81 -25.89 -8.97
CA VAL A 69 -11.45 -24.74 -9.82
C VAL A 69 -11.88 -23.42 -9.18
N ASN A 70 -13.09 -23.33 -8.64
CA ASN A 70 -13.57 -22.15 -7.93
C ASN A 70 -12.73 -21.86 -6.69
N HIS A 71 -12.41 -22.88 -5.89
CA HIS A 71 -11.55 -22.76 -4.72
C HIS A 71 -10.14 -22.24 -5.05
N LEU A 72 -9.51 -22.81 -6.08
CA LEU A 72 -8.19 -22.37 -6.55
C LEU A 72 -8.22 -20.94 -7.07
N SER A 73 -9.29 -20.56 -7.77
CA SER A 73 -9.50 -19.19 -8.29
C SER A 73 -9.66 -18.17 -7.14
N MET A 74 -10.45 -18.50 -6.12
CA MET A 74 -10.56 -17.66 -4.91
C MET A 74 -9.22 -17.50 -4.20
N ARG A 75 -8.47 -18.58 -4.00
CA ARG A 75 -7.13 -18.54 -3.38
C ARG A 75 -6.15 -17.71 -4.19
N ARG A 76 -6.22 -17.78 -5.52
CA ARG A 76 -5.41 -16.96 -6.43
C ARG A 76 -5.72 -15.47 -6.23
N ASN A 77 -6.99 -15.09 -6.24
CA ASN A 77 -7.42 -13.70 -6.03
C ASN A 77 -6.98 -13.18 -4.65
N LYS A 78 -7.16 -13.97 -3.58
CA LYS A 78 -6.66 -13.64 -2.23
C LYS A 78 -5.15 -13.38 -2.23
N ARG A 79 -4.37 -14.24 -2.90
CA ARG A 79 -2.90 -14.08 -2.98
C ARG A 79 -2.51 -12.80 -3.72
N CYS A 80 -3.19 -12.48 -4.83
CA CYS A 80 -2.94 -11.25 -5.58
C CYS A 80 -3.24 -9.99 -4.76
N LEU A 81 -4.36 -9.97 -4.02
CA LEU A 81 -4.72 -8.87 -3.13
C LEU A 81 -3.66 -8.67 -2.03
N LEU A 82 -3.30 -9.73 -1.31
CA LEU A 82 -2.31 -9.65 -0.24
C LEU A 82 -0.93 -9.20 -0.75
N ALA A 83 -0.51 -9.68 -1.92
CA ALA A 83 0.76 -9.26 -2.51
C ALA A 83 0.77 -7.76 -2.86
N TYR A 84 -0.33 -7.25 -3.41
CA TYR A 84 -0.48 -5.82 -3.71
C TYR A 84 -0.44 -4.97 -2.44
N HIS A 85 -1.22 -5.34 -1.42
CA HIS A 85 -1.24 -4.62 -0.14
C HIS A 85 0.12 -4.65 0.56
N ARG A 86 0.77 -5.82 0.64
CA ARG A 86 2.10 -5.95 1.26
C ARG A 86 3.14 -5.06 0.57
N THR A 87 3.15 -5.05 -0.76
CA THR A 87 4.08 -4.21 -1.52
C THR A 87 3.88 -2.72 -1.23
N ARG A 88 2.63 -2.30 -1.02
CA ARG A 88 2.31 -0.91 -0.67
C ARG A 88 2.68 -0.58 0.78
N THR A 89 2.37 -1.47 1.73
CA THR A 89 2.76 -1.26 3.13
C THR A 89 4.28 -1.22 3.29
N ASP A 90 5.02 -2.09 2.59
CA ASP A 90 6.50 -2.06 2.57
C ASP A 90 7.03 -0.68 2.17
N LYS A 91 6.44 -0.09 1.12
CA LYS A 91 6.82 1.25 0.65
C LYS A 91 6.41 2.35 1.61
N LEU A 92 5.24 2.23 2.25
CA LEU A 92 4.79 3.19 3.26
C LEU A 92 5.69 3.16 4.50
N GLU A 93 6.03 1.97 4.98
CA GLU A 93 6.96 1.79 6.09
C GLU A 93 8.32 2.42 5.75
N GLU A 94 8.88 2.14 4.56
CA GLU A 94 10.13 2.76 4.08
C GLU A 94 10.08 4.29 4.10
N LEU A 95 8.96 4.89 3.66
CA LEU A 95 8.79 6.34 3.65
C LEU A 95 8.70 6.94 5.07
N VAL A 96 8.05 6.24 6.00
CA VAL A 96 7.98 6.65 7.42
C VAL A 96 9.38 6.62 8.04
N TRP A 97 10.17 5.58 7.76
CA TRP A 97 11.56 5.49 8.23
C TRP A 97 12.47 6.58 7.63
N ASN A 98 12.18 7.03 6.42
CA ASN A 98 12.86 8.16 5.78
C ASN A 98 12.36 9.54 6.26
N GLY A 99 11.48 9.59 7.26
CA GLY A 99 11.00 10.84 7.86
C GLY A 99 9.91 11.56 7.06
N SER A 100 9.23 10.88 6.11
CA SER A 100 8.06 11.45 5.45
C SER A 100 6.84 11.36 6.38
N ASP A 101 6.20 12.49 6.68
CA ASP A 101 4.97 12.50 7.46
C ASP A 101 3.75 12.17 6.58
N VAL A 102 2.65 11.72 7.20
CA VAL A 102 1.37 11.40 6.54
C VAL A 102 0.89 12.56 5.66
N VAL A 103 1.11 13.80 6.12
CA VAL A 103 0.76 15.02 5.39
C VAL A 103 1.58 15.16 4.11
N ASP A 104 2.89 14.90 4.17
CA ASP A 104 3.78 14.94 3.01
C ASP A 104 3.46 13.84 2.00
N LEU A 105 3.07 12.66 2.48
CA LEU A 105 2.67 11.52 1.66
C LEU A 105 1.36 11.78 0.90
N SER A 106 0.40 12.46 1.54
CA SER A 106 -0.85 12.88 0.90
C SER A 106 -0.64 13.97 -0.17
N GLY A 107 0.43 14.77 -0.05
CA GLY A 107 0.77 15.89 -0.92
C GLY A 107 1.76 15.59 -2.05
N GLN A 108 2.37 14.39 -2.09
CA GLN A 108 3.44 14.03 -3.03
C GLN A 108 3.07 14.09 -4.52
N GLN A 109 1.78 14.18 -4.89
CA GLN A 109 1.37 14.37 -6.28
C GLN A 109 1.63 15.78 -6.84
N VAL A 110 1.90 16.79 -5.99
CA VAL A 110 1.99 18.19 -6.43
C VAL A 110 3.43 18.61 -6.79
N ARG A 111 4.45 17.77 -6.54
CA ARG A 111 5.87 18.16 -6.68
C ARG A 111 6.57 17.65 -7.94
N ASP A 112 5.84 17.44 -9.04
CA ASP A 112 6.44 17.40 -10.37
C ASP A 112 6.70 18.85 -10.86
N PRO A 113 7.95 19.32 -10.97
CA PRO A 113 8.26 20.71 -11.30
C PRO A 113 7.94 21.08 -12.76
N ALA A 114 7.45 20.14 -13.58
CA ALA A 114 7.14 20.36 -15.00
C ALA A 114 5.75 21.00 -15.25
N SER A 115 4.87 21.09 -14.24
CA SER A 115 3.51 21.63 -14.41
C SER A 115 3.26 22.95 -13.65
N ALA A 116 4.31 23.63 -13.18
CA ALA A 116 4.22 24.87 -12.39
C ALA A 116 3.90 26.13 -13.22
N SER A 117 2.94 26.05 -14.14
CA SER A 117 2.37 27.22 -14.81
C SER A 117 0.88 27.02 -15.08
N GLY A 118 0.04 27.34 -14.11
CA GLY A 118 -1.41 27.32 -14.29
C GLY A 118 -2.16 27.59 -13.00
N ALA A 119 -2.78 28.77 -12.93
CA ALA A 119 -3.52 29.29 -11.80
C ALA A 119 -4.77 28.47 -11.41
N GLY A 120 -5.12 28.54 -10.12
CA GLY A 120 -6.50 28.53 -9.64
C GLY A 120 -7.32 27.26 -9.87
N GLY A 121 -7.24 26.33 -8.92
CA GLY A 121 -8.17 25.21 -8.83
C GLY A 121 -7.96 24.46 -7.52
N SER A 122 -8.86 24.69 -6.57
CA SER A 122 -9.05 23.87 -5.37
C SER A 122 -9.58 22.48 -5.77
N ASP A 123 -8.79 21.72 -6.53
CA ASP A 123 -9.11 20.34 -6.85
C ASP A 123 -8.52 19.50 -5.73
N ALA A 124 -9.41 18.94 -4.91
CA ALA A 124 -9.09 18.17 -3.72
C ALA A 124 -7.89 17.25 -4.00
N SER A 125 -6.80 17.45 -3.26
CA SER A 125 -5.64 16.58 -3.21
C SER A 125 -6.12 15.13 -3.28
N LYS A 126 -6.01 14.49 -4.44
CA LYS A 126 -6.39 13.09 -4.57
C LYS A 126 -5.30 12.33 -3.84
N SER A 127 -5.49 12.18 -2.52
CA SER A 127 -4.61 11.40 -1.67
C SER A 127 -4.31 10.10 -2.40
N SER A 128 -3.04 9.83 -2.65
CA SER A 128 -2.61 8.61 -3.32
C SER A 128 -2.89 7.37 -2.45
N LEU A 129 -3.25 7.62 -1.19
CA LEU A 129 -3.55 6.67 -0.15
C LEU A 129 -5.04 6.40 -0.06
N SER A 130 -5.38 5.16 0.30
CA SER A 130 -6.71 4.87 0.80
C SER A 130 -6.86 5.35 2.25
N PRO A 131 -8.07 5.67 2.72
CA PRO A 131 -8.30 6.03 4.12
C PRO A 131 -7.80 4.97 5.12
N GLN A 132 -7.83 3.69 4.72
CA GLN A 132 -7.30 2.59 5.53
C GLN A 132 -5.77 2.60 5.60
N GLU A 133 -5.10 3.00 4.52
CA GLU A 133 -3.64 3.16 4.52
C GLU A 133 -3.21 4.37 5.34
N GLU A 134 -3.96 5.48 5.29
CA GLU A 134 -3.68 6.66 6.13
C GLU A 134 -3.73 6.33 7.62
N GLU A 135 -4.76 5.61 8.06
CA GLU A 135 -4.88 5.16 9.45
C GLU A 135 -3.76 4.18 9.83
N TYR A 136 -3.40 3.25 8.94
CA TYR A 136 -2.28 2.34 9.17
C TYR A 136 -0.95 3.09 9.36
N VAL A 137 -0.66 4.06 8.50
CA VAL A 137 0.58 4.86 8.61
C VAL A 137 0.59 5.66 9.91
N ARG A 138 -0.54 6.27 10.30
CA ARG A 138 -0.64 6.97 11.58
C ARG A 138 -0.28 6.07 12.77
N GLN A 139 -0.90 4.89 12.83
CA GLN A 139 -0.64 3.93 13.90
C GLN A 139 0.80 3.41 13.88
N TYR A 140 1.38 3.23 12.69
CA TYR A 140 2.78 2.82 12.53
C TYR A 140 3.75 3.91 12.99
N SER A 141 3.49 5.17 12.65
CA SER A 141 4.26 6.33 13.11
C SER A 141 4.20 6.48 14.63
N ASP A 142 3.03 6.30 15.24
CA ASP A 142 2.87 6.32 16.70
C ASP A 142 3.66 5.19 17.37
N LEU A 143 3.63 3.99 16.79
CA LEU A 143 4.42 2.84 17.25
C LEU A 143 5.92 3.14 17.15
N LEU A 144 6.36 3.71 16.03
CA LEU A 144 7.76 4.08 15.81
C LEU A 144 8.21 5.16 16.80
N ALA A 145 7.37 6.16 17.06
CA ALA A 145 7.65 7.21 18.04
C ALA A 145 7.77 6.63 19.46
N ALA A 146 6.88 5.71 19.85
CA ALA A 146 6.96 5.00 21.12
C ALA A 146 8.25 4.15 21.24
N TYR A 147 8.67 3.52 20.13
CA TYR A 147 9.91 2.76 20.10
C TYR A 147 11.15 3.65 20.21
N LYS A 148 11.19 4.78 19.49
CA LYS A 148 12.25 5.80 19.60
C LYS A 148 12.32 6.39 21.01
N GLY A 149 11.18 6.60 21.67
CA GLY A 149 11.14 7.15 23.03
C GLY A 149 11.88 6.30 24.08
N GLN A 150 12.15 5.02 23.80
CA GLN A 150 12.97 4.17 24.66
C GLN A 150 14.48 4.48 24.55
N TRP A 151 14.89 5.10 23.44
CA TRP A 151 16.29 5.37 23.09
C TRP A 151 16.46 6.86 22.83
N THR A 152 16.58 7.66 23.89
CA THR A 152 16.72 9.13 23.77
C THR A 152 18.05 9.58 23.17
N ASP A 153 19.08 8.74 23.30
CA ASP A 153 20.46 9.09 22.91
C ASP A 153 20.79 8.65 21.47
N ILE A 154 19.87 7.94 20.80
CA ILE A 154 20.09 7.35 19.48
C ILE A 154 18.93 7.72 18.56
N ASP A 155 19.20 8.49 17.53
CA ASP A 155 18.23 8.72 16.46
C ASP A 155 18.17 7.52 15.51
N LEU A 156 17.11 6.71 15.66
CA LEU A 156 16.86 5.53 14.83
C LEU A 156 16.43 5.87 13.39
N THR A 157 16.07 7.12 13.11
CA THR A 157 15.73 7.61 11.76
C THR A 157 16.80 8.53 11.18
N GLY A 158 17.95 8.60 11.83
CA GLY A 158 19.09 9.36 11.36
C GLY A 158 19.67 8.80 10.07
N SER A 159 20.62 9.54 9.50
CA SER A 159 21.35 9.12 8.30
C SER A 159 22.04 7.77 8.51
N LEU A 160 21.83 6.85 7.57
CA LEU A 160 22.58 5.59 7.46
C LEU A 160 23.99 5.80 6.87
N GLU A 161 24.25 6.96 6.27
CA GLU A 161 25.57 7.30 5.74
C GLU A 161 26.48 7.76 6.88
N PRO A 162 27.67 7.15 7.05
CA PRO A 162 28.58 7.51 8.12
C PRO A 162 29.14 8.93 7.90
N PRO A 163 29.25 9.74 8.96
CA PRO A 163 29.80 11.10 8.87
C PRO A 163 31.27 11.03 8.47
N ARG A 164 31.68 11.90 7.52
CA ARG A 164 33.07 12.00 7.05
C ARG A 164 33.89 12.99 7.88
N ASP A 165 33.28 14.12 8.22
CA ASP A 165 33.90 15.24 8.92
C ASP A 165 32.94 15.77 10.00
N LEU A 166 33.48 16.43 11.03
CA LEU A 166 32.68 17.05 12.10
C LEU A 166 31.89 18.27 11.63
N PHE A 167 32.39 18.98 10.60
CA PHE A 167 31.80 20.21 10.09
C PHE A 167 31.45 20.04 8.62
N ILE A 168 30.28 20.57 8.24
CA ILE A 168 29.80 20.59 6.85
C ILE A 168 29.40 22.02 6.47
N ASP A 169 29.71 22.40 5.23
CA ASP A 169 29.21 23.64 4.64
C ASP A 169 27.89 23.36 3.92
N VAL A 170 26.80 23.97 4.40
CA VAL A 170 25.46 23.79 3.81
C VAL A 170 25.09 25.02 2.99
N ARG A 171 24.57 24.80 1.77
CA ARG A 171 24.00 25.85 0.93
C ARG A 171 22.48 25.79 0.98
N VAL A 172 21.86 26.90 1.36
CA VAL A 172 20.40 27.05 1.33
C VAL A 172 19.90 27.02 -0.11
N LEU A 173 18.98 26.10 -0.44
CA LEU A 173 18.39 25.97 -1.77
C LEU A 173 17.10 26.78 -1.93
N LYS A 174 16.36 26.97 -0.84
CA LYS A 174 15.10 27.73 -0.77
C LYS A 174 14.96 28.38 0.59
N ASP A 175 14.32 29.53 0.64
CA ASP A 175 13.99 30.19 1.89
C ASP A 175 12.99 29.35 2.68
N ALA A 176 13.35 29.04 3.92
CA ALA A 176 12.54 28.28 4.88
C ALA A 176 12.28 29.08 6.17
N GLY A 177 12.65 30.36 6.21
CA GLY A 177 12.59 31.19 7.41
C GLY A 177 13.72 30.88 8.40
N GLU A 178 13.47 31.17 9.67
CA GLU A 178 14.41 30.96 10.76
C GLU A 178 14.29 29.52 11.29
N ILE A 179 15.38 28.75 11.18
CA ILE A 179 15.48 27.38 11.70
C ILE A 179 16.29 27.44 12.99
N GLN A 180 15.69 27.03 14.11
CA GLN A 180 16.41 26.89 15.37
C GLN A 180 17.07 25.53 15.45
N THR A 181 18.35 25.53 15.79
CA THR A 181 19.08 24.29 16.10
C THR A 181 19.11 24.10 17.61
N GLU A 182 19.39 22.87 18.06
CA GLU A 182 19.50 22.56 19.49
C GLU A 182 20.60 23.35 20.22
N TYR A 183 21.55 23.93 19.47
CA TYR A 183 22.66 24.72 20.00
C TYR A 183 22.52 26.24 19.77
N GLY A 184 21.38 26.71 19.25
CA GLY A 184 21.12 28.12 18.91
C GLY A 184 21.29 28.37 17.43
#